data_AF-A0A924FQR0-F1
#
_entry.id   AF-A0A924FQR0-F1
#
_cell.length_a   1.000
_cell.length_b   1.000
_cell.length_c   1.000
_cell.angle_alpha   90.00
_cell.angle_beta   90.00
_cell.angle_gamma   90.00
#
_symmetry.space_group_name_H-M   'P 1'
#
loop_
_entity.id
_entity.type
_entity.pdbx_description
1 polymer ?
#
loop_
_entity_poly.entity_id
_entity_poly.type
_entity_poly.pdbx_seq_one_letter_code
_entity_poly.pdbx_strand_id
1 'polypeptide(L)'
;SWKYTLPAFVIPFVFVLDPQGVGLLLAIPKGGSWIDIVEITIKTTFGVLALAAVAQNWALRQTTPLERGLLLLSGLLLVFPSLIEAVLESITGRDLSYTYVPGLIIGLGVLAWQAKTRVQPLPA
;
A
#
# COMPACT_ATOMS: atom_id res chain seq x y z
N SER A 1 8.79 10.44 -12.29
CA SER A 1 8.63 11.42 -11.19
C SER A 1 7.83 10.89 -10.01
N TRP A 2 6.73 10.16 -10.22
CA TRP A 2 5.87 9.65 -9.13
C TRP A 2 6.56 8.81 -8.05
N LYS A 3 7.61 8.06 -8.39
CA LYS A 3 8.39 7.27 -7.42
C LYS A 3 9.07 8.11 -6.32
N TYR A 4 9.28 9.41 -6.56
CA TYR A 4 9.89 10.34 -5.62
C TYR A 4 8.87 11.27 -4.98
N THR A 5 7.87 11.71 -5.75
CA THR A 5 6.87 12.67 -5.26
C THR A 5 5.82 12.02 -4.38
N LEU A 6 5.39 10.78 -4.65
CA LEU A 6 4.40 10.10 -3.81
C LEU A 6 4.86 9.88 -2.37
N PRO A 7 6.07 9.34 -2.10
CA PRO A 7 6.56 9.24 -0.73
C PRO A 7 6.53 10.61 -0.01
N ALA A 8 6.98 11.67 -0.69
CA ALA A 8 7.04 13.01 -0.11
C ALA A 8 5.65 13.57 0.27
N PHE A 9 4.61 13.25 -0.51
CA PHE A 9 3.24 13.69 -0.20
C PHE A 9 2.51 12.77 0.77
N VAL A 10 2.70 11.45 0.68
CA VAL A 10 1.88 10.46 1.40
C VAL A 10 2.40 10.19 2.80
N ILE A 11 3.72 10.11 3.00
CA ILE A 11 4.32 9.76 4.30
C ILE A 11 3.90 10.73 5.43
N PRO A 12 3.82 12.06 5.22
CA PRO A 12 3.33 12.97 6.26
C PRO A 12 1.91 12.63 6.76
N PHE A 13 1.04 12.13 5.89
CA PHE A 13 -0.31 11.71 6.31
C PHE A 13 -0.27 10.44 7.16
N VAL A 14 0.64 9.50 6.88
CA VAL A 14 0.82 8.30 7.70
C VAL A 14 1.23 8.67 9.13
N PHE A 15 2.09 9.67 9.31
CA PHE A 15 2.49 10.14 10.65
C PHE A 15 1.33 10.69 11.48
N VAL A 16 0.30 11.23 10.83
CA VAL A 16 -0.82 11.92 11.49
C VAL A 16 -2.02 11.00 11.67
N LEU A 17 -2.31 10.15 10.68
CA LEU A 17 -3.52 9.34 10.62
C LEU A 17 -3.32 7.91 11.16
N ASP A 18 -2.07 7.43 11.21
CA ASP A 18 -1.76 6.09 11.72
C ASP A 18 -1.12 6.17 13.12
N PRO A 19 -1.70 5.50 14.15
CA PRO A 19 -1.08 5.40 15.46
C PRO A 19 0.35 4.82 15.46
N GLN A 20 0.67 3.93 14.51
CA GLN A 20 2.00 3.35 14.29
C GLN A 20 2.90 4.25 13.43
N GLY A 21 2.39 5.35 12.88
CA GLY A 21 3.11 6.23 11.95
C GLY A 21 4.41 6.82 12.52
N VAL A 22 4.51 7.00 13.84
CA VAL A 22 5.75 7.43 14.52
C VAL A 22 6.89 6.43 14.36
N GLY A 23 6.56 5.15 14.11
CA GLY A 23 7.53 4.08 13.87
C GLY A 23 8.40 4.32 12.64
N LEU A 24 7.88 5.02 11.63
CA LEU A 24 8.65 5.41 10.43
C LEU A 24 9.79 6.40 10.74
N LEU A 25 9.74 7.08 11.89
CA LEU A 25 10.81 7.94 12.39
C LEU A 25 11.83 7.16 13.24
N LEU A 26 11.76 5.83 13.24
CA LEU A 26 12.53 4.93 14.10
C LEU A 26 12.27 5.14 15.60
N ALA A 27 11.14 5.75 15.94
CA ALA A 27 10.68 5.92 17.31
C ALA A 27 9.69 4.80 17.66
N ILE A 28 9.89 4.15 18.81
CA ILE A 28 9.01 3.07 19.25
C ILE A 28 7.61 3.63 19.50
N PRO A 29 6.55 3.12 18.84
CA PRO A 29 5.17 3.53 19.08
C PRO A 29 4.76 3.30 20.54
N LYS A 30 3.83 4.10 21.05
CA LYS A 30 3.36 3.96 22.45
C LYS A 30 2.78 2.56 22.68
N GLY A 31 3.38 1.80 23.60
CA GLY A 31 2.95 0.43 23.90
C GLY A 31 3.40 -0.63 22.88
N GLY A 32 4.21 -0.25 21.90
CA GLY A 32 4.78 -1.14 20.90
C GLY A 32 6.23 -1.55 21.16
N SER A 33 6.83 -2.16 20.16
CA SER A 33 8.19 -2.68 20.14
C SER A 33 8.91 -2.26 18.85
N TRP A 34 10.19 -2.62 18.72
CA TRP A 34 10.93 -2.40 17.47
C TRP A 34 10.35 -3.20 16.28
N ILE A 35 9.57 -4.25 16.54
CA ILE A 35 8.93 -5.06 15.49
C ILE A 35 7.88 -4.23 14.75
N ASP A 36 7.15 -3.36 15.47
CA ASP A 36 6.15 -2.46 14.90
C ASP A 36 6.78 -1.46 13.92
N ILE A 37 8.01 -1.01 14.20
CA ILE A 37 8.79 -0.14 13.31
C ILE A 37 9.06 -0.84 11.98
N VAL A 38 9.49 -2.10 12.04
CA VAL A 38 9.76 -2.90 10.84
C VAL A 38 8.47 -3.14 10.07
N GLU A 39 7.39 -3.46 10.77
CA GLU A 39 6.08 -3.72 10.18
C GLU A 39 5.51 -2.49 9.46
N ILE A 40 5.45 -1.33 10.11
CA ILE A 40 4.94 -0.09 9.48
C ILE A 40 5.83 0.32 8.30
N THR A 41 7.15 0.19 8.43
CA THR A 41 8.08 0.52 7.34
C THR A 41 7.82 -0.34 6.11
N ILE A 42 7.61 -1.65 6.30
CA ILE A 42 7.31 -2.59 5.21
C ILE A 42 5.96 -2.26 4.58
N LYS A 43 4.90 -2.11 5.38
CA LYS A 43 3.54 -1.79 4.91
C LYS A 43 3.51 -0.48 4.13
N THR A 44 4.04 0.60 4.69
CA THR A 44 4.09 1.92 4.05
C THR A 44 4.91 1.87 2.77
N THR A 45 6.05 1.15 2.75
CA THR A 45 6.86 1.00 1.54
C THR A 45 6.07 0.34 0.41
N PHE A 46 5.45 -0.82 0.67
CA PHE A 46 4.65 -1.51 -0.35
C PHE A 46 3.43 -0.71 -0.79
N GLY A 47 2.75 -0.05 0.15
CA GLY A 47 1.60 0.80 -0.14
C GLY A 47 1.98 1.98 -1.06
N VAL A 48 3.06 2.69 -0.75
CA VAL A 48 3.56 3.80 -1.58
C VAL A 48 4.03 3.31 -2.95
N LEU A 49 4.69 2.14 -3.04
CA LEU A 49 5.05 1.52 -4.32
C LEU A 49 3.83 1.20 -5.17
N ALA A 50 2.76 0.66 -4.58
CA ALA A 50 1.52 0.37 -5.28
C ALA A 50 0.85 1.66 -5.79
N LEU A 51 0.76 2.71 -4.96
CA LEU A 51 0.24 4.02 -5.38
C LEU A 51 1.12 4.67 -6.46
N ALA A 52 2.45 4.48 -6.39
CA ALA A 52 3.36 4.96 -7.42
C ALA A 52 3.14 4.26 -8.75
N ALA A 53 2.87 2.95 -8.72
CA ALA A 53 2.53 2.19 -9.91
C ALA A 53 1.22 2.67 -10.56
N VAL A 54 0.22 3.04 -9.74
CA VAL A 54 -1.04 3.63 -10.21
C VAL A 54 -0.80 4.98 -10.88
N ALA A 55 -0.09 5.88 -10.21
CA ALA A 55 0.12 7.25 -10.70
C ALA A 55 0.95 7.31 -11.99
N GLN A 56 1.89 6.38 -12.17
CA GLN A 56 2.69 6.27 -13.39
C GLN A 56 2.10 5.34 -14.45
N ASN A 57 0.93 4.72 -14.18
CA ASN A 57 0.28 3.73 -15.04
C ASN A 57 1.19 2.55 -15.44
N TRP A 58 2.12 2.19 -14.54
CA TRP A 58 3.15 1.18 -14.81
C TRP A 58 3.57 0.49 -13.51
N ALA A 59 3.43 -0.83 -13.47
CA ALA A 59 3.97 -1.68 -12.41
C ALA A 59 5.18 -2.47 -12.93
N LEU A 60 4.98 -3.71 -13.39
CA LEU A 60 5.98 -4.45 -14.18
C LEU A 60 5.82 -4.18 -15.68
N ARG A 61 4.58 -3.92 -16.11
CA ARG A 61 4.19 -3.42 -17.43
C ARG A 61 3.13 -2.32 -17.28
N GLN A 62 2.74 -1.73 -18.40
CA GLN A 62 1.60 -0.82 -18.44
C GLN A 62 0.37 -1.48 -17.82
N THR A 63 -0.24 -0.81 -16.84
CA THR A 63 -1.37 -1.34 -16.08
C THR A 63 -2.67 -1.18 -16.86
N THR A 64 -3.51 -2.22 -16.87
CA THR A 64 -4.89 -2.08 -17.34
C THR A 64 -5.72 -1.27 -16.32
N PRO A 65 -6.88 -0.70 -16.69
CA PRO A 65 -7.75 0.00 -15.73
C PRO A 65 -8.13 -0.85 -14.52
N LEU A 66 -8.33 -2.16 -14.71
CA LEU A 66 -8.63 -3.10 -13.62
C LEU A 66 -7.42 -3.32 -12.71
N GLU A 67 -6.24 -3.62 -13.28
CA GLU A 67 -4.99 -3.75 -12.51
C GLU A 67 -4.68 -2.47 -11.72
N ARG A 68 -4.95 -1.31 -12.33
CA ARG A 68 -4.76 0.00 -11.71
C ARG A 68 -5.73 0.23 -10.56
N GLY A 69 -7.00 -0.16 -10.71
CA GLY A 69 -7.98 -0.11 -9.61
C GLY A 69 -7.60 -1.01 -8.44
N LEU A 70 -7.14 -2.23 -8.74
CA LEU A 70 -6.68 -3.19 -7.72
C LEU A 70 -5.41 -2.69 -7.01
N LEU A 71 -4.44 -2.12 -7.73
CA LEU A 71 -3.24 -1.53 -7.14
C LEU A 71 -3.54 -0.28 -6.31
N LEU A 72 -4.54 0.52 -6.72
CA LEU A 72 -5.01 1.66 -5.93
C LEU A 72 -5.60 1.19 -4.61
N LEU A 73 -6.48 0.18 -4.66
CA LEU A 73 -7.11 -0.40 -3.47
C LEU A 73 -6.06 -1.05 -2.56
N SER A 74 -5.11 -1.80 -3.14
CA SER A 74 -3.97 -2.37 -2.42
C SER A 74 -3.12 -1.30 -1.73
N GLY A 75 -2.78 -0.22 -2.44
CA GLY A 75 -2.01 0.89 -1.91
C GLY A 75 -2.71 1.60 -0.75
N LEU A 76 -4.00 1.88 -0.87
CA LEU A 76 -4.78 2.51 0.20
C LEU A 76 -4.89 1.62 1.44
N LEU A 77 -5.14 0.31 1.28
CA LEU A 77 -5.20 -0.65 2.40
C LEU A 77 -3.87 -0.78 3.15
N LEU A 78 -2.75 -0.61 2.45
CA LEU A 78 -1.40 -0.73 3.03
C LEU A 78 -0.89 0.54 3.68
N VAL A 79 -1.24 1.72 3.13
CA VAL A 79 -0.80 3.02 3.67
C VAL A 79 -1.68 3.48 4.83
N PHE A 80 -2.99 3.24 4.77
CA PHE A 80 -3.95 3.72 5.76
C PHE A 80 -4.83 2.58 6.30
N PRO A 81 -4.25 1.54 6.91
CA PRO A 81 -5.02 0.41 7.44
C PRO A 81 -6.04 0.87 8.48
N SER A 82 -5.65 1.75 9.40
CA SER A 82 -6.52 2.31 10.46
C SER A 82 -7.69 3.13 9.93
N LEU A 83 -7.50 3.91 8.85
CA LEU A 83 -8.60 4.66 8.22
C LEU A 83 -9.60 3.72 7.57
N ILE A 84 -9.12 2.67 6.90
CA ILE A 84 -10.00 1.68 6.27
C ILE A 84 -10.71 0.84 7.33
N GLU A 85 -10.03 0.48 8.43
CA GLU A 85 -10.62 -0.18 9.59
C GLU A 85 -11.76 0.65 10.18
N ALA A 86 -11.54 1.95 10.43
CA ALA A 86 -12.59 2.84 10.93
C ALA A 86 -13.78 2.96 9.98
N VAL A 87 -13.54 3.02 8.66
CA VAL A 87 -14.62 3.04 7.66
C VAL A 87 -15.36 1.69 7.63
N LEU A 88 -14.65 0.57 7.63
CA LEU A 88 -15.26 -0.76 7.64
C LEU A 88 -16.06 -1.02 8.92
N GLU A 89 -15.54 -0.60 10.07
CA GLU A 89 -16.22 -0.65 11.35
C GLU A 89 -17.50 0.18 11.30
N SER A 90 -17.45 1.40 10.75
CA SER A 90 -18.64 2.25 10.61
C SER A 90 -19.73 1.62 9.73
N ILE A 91 -19.36 0.76 8.78
CA ILE A 91 -20.28 0.08 7.86
C ILE A 91 -20.74 -1.27 8.41
N THR A 92 -19.88 -2.01 9.11
CA THR A 92 -20.04 -3.44 9.41
C THR A 92 -20.21 -3.74 10.90
N GLY A 93 -19.87 -2.79 11.79
CA GLY A 93 -19.95 -2.95 13.24
C GLY A 93 -19.01 -4.02 13.82
N ARG A 94 -17.97 -4.43 13.09
CA ARG A 94 -16.99 -5.42 13.53
C ARG A 94 -15.58 -4.84 13.52
N ASP A 95 -14.88 -5.07 14.62
CA ASP A 95 -13.47 -4.75 14.80
C ASP A 95 -12.61 -5.75 14.02
N LEU A 96 -12.07 -5.31 12.87
CA LEU A 96 -11.30 -6.14 11.94
C LEU A 96 -9.83 -5.73 11.99
N SER A 97 -9.10 -6.30 12.93
CA SER A 97 -7.67 -6.03 13.21
C SER A 97 -6.68 -6.50 12.11
N TYR A 98 -7.15 -6.97 10.94
CA TYR A 98 -6.31 -7.59 9.88
C TYR A 98 -6.50 -6.96 8.49
N THR A 99 -6.83 -5.68 8.42
CA THR A 99 -7.23 -5.01 7.16
C THR A 99 -6.09 -4.82 6.16
N TYR A 100 -4.83 -4.92 6.59
CA TYR A 100 -3.66 -4.82 5.70
C TYR A 100 -3.40 -6.08 4.85
N VAL A 101 -3.85 -7.26 5.28
CA VAL A 101 -3.58 -8.56 4.62
C VAL A 101 -4.20 -8.63 3.21
N PRO A 102 -5.49 -8.25 3.01
CA PRO A 102 -6.06 -8.14 1.67
C PRO A 102 -5.28 -7.20 0.76
N GLY A 103 -4.76 -6.09 1.29
CA GLY A 103 -3.96 -5.13 0.53
C GLY A 103 -2.70 -5.77 -0.07
N LEU A 104 -1.96 -6.55 0.72
CA LEU A 104 -0.80 -7.31 0.25
C LEU A 104 -1.17 -8.38 -0.77
N ILE A 105 -2.23 -9.15 -0.51
CA ILE A 105 -2.68 -10.24 -1.40
C ILE A 105 -3.06 -9.67 -2.77
N ILE A 106 -3.79 -8.56 -2.80
CA ILE A 106 -4.23 -7.92 -4.05
C ILE A 106 -3.02 -7.40 -4.82
N GLY A 107 -2.12 -6.67 -4.15
CA GLY A 107 -0.91 -6.12 -4.79
C GLY A 107 -0.02 -7.21 -5.37
N LEU A 108 0.29 -8.24 -4.59
CA LEU A 108 1.09 -9.39 -5.04
C LEU A 108 0.39 -10.18 -6.13
N GLY A 109 -0.93 -10.35 -6.04
CA GLY A 109 -1.74 -11.02 -7.06
C GLY A 109 -1.65 -10.32 -8.42
N VAL A 110 -1.78 -8.99 -8.44
CA VAL A 110 -1.63 -8.20 -9.67
C VAL A 110 -0.21 -8.32 -10.23
N LEU A 111 0.82 -8.24 -9.38
CA LEU A 111 2.22 -8.37 -9.82
C LEU A 111 2.52 -9.77 -10.37
N ALA A 112 2.04 -10.83 -9.70
CA ALA A 112 2.19 -12.21 -10.15
C ALA A 112 1.47 -12.44 -11.49
N TRP A 113 0.27 -11.87 -11.66
CA TRP A 113 -0.45 -11.91 -12.93
C TRP A 113 0.31 -11.19 -14.04
N GLN A 114 0.84 -9.98 -13.77
CA GLN A 114 1.66 -9.27 -14.74
C GLN A 114 2.94 -10.03 -15.11
N ALA A 115 3.60 -10.67 -14.14
CA ALA A 115 4.80 -11.47 -14.39
C ALA A 115 4.50 -12.68 -15.30
N LYS A 116 3.37 -13.37 -15.09
CA LYS A 116 2.93 -14.49 -15.93
C LYS A 116 2.48 -14.07 -17.34
N THR A 117 1.96 -12.85 -17.48
CA THR A 117 1.39 -12.34 -18.74
C THR A 117 2.31 -11.36 -19.47
N ARG A 118 3.63 -11.38 -19.22
CA ARG A 118 4.60 -10.64 -20.04
C ARG A 118 4.56 -11.16 -21.49
N VAL A 119 3.69 -10.59 -22.30
CA VAL A 119 3.66 -10.77 -23.76
C VAL A 119 4.92 -10.14 -24.34
N GLN A 120 5.53 -10.86 -25.28
CA GLN A 120 6.78 -10.54 -25.96
C GLN A 120 6.77 -9.13 -26.58
N PRO A 121 7.92 -8.43 -26.64
CA PRO A 121 8.02 -7.16 -27.36
C PRO A 121 7.64 -7.37 -28.84
N LEU A 122 6.79 -6.48 -29.38
CA LEU A 122 6.50 -6.44 -30.82
C LEU A 122 7.84 -6.33 -31.59
N PRO A 123 8.08 -7.14 -32.64
CA PRO A 123 9.26 -6.98 -33.48
C PRO A 123 9.26 -5.56 -34.07
N ALA A 124 10.44 -4.94 -34.03
CA ALA A 124 10.72 -3.57 -34.44
C ALA A 124 10.37 -3.30 -35.91
#